data_AF-A0A0F5ZQ68-F1
#
_entry.id   AF-A0A0F5ZQ68-F1
#
_cell.length_a   1.000
_cell.length_b   1.000
_cell.length_c   1.000
_cell.angle_alpha   90.00
_cell.angle_beta   90.00
_cell.angle_gamma   90.00
#
_symmetry.space_group_name_H-M   'P 1'
#
loop_
_entity.id
_entity.type
_entity.pdbx_description
1 polymer ?
#
loop_
_entity_poly.entity_id
_entity_poly.type
_entity_poly.pdbx_seq_one_letter_code
_entity_poly.pdbx_strand_id
1 'polypeptide(L)'
;TVDTTAPGQGTGENGTDELPLVAIPEAADGINKDEAGDGIDVLVTPPTGIEPGDTVTLTLTKPDGSTAEISATVPDGWTAGTAVTITIPTAEISDGGSFNDGNYTLTATASDT
;
A
#
# COMPACT_ATOMS: atom_id res chain seq x y z
N THR A 1 -3.52 -2.63 -25.71
CA THR A 1 -4.74 -1.80 -25.88
C THR A 1 -4.67 -0.70 -24.84
N VAL A 2 -5.46 0.36 -24.97
CA VAL A 2 -5.57 1.36 -23.90
C VAL A 2 -6.52 0.78 -22.85
N ASP A 3 -6.12 0.81 -21.58
CA ASP A 3 -7.02 0.47 -20.47
C ASP A 3 -8.08 1.58 -20.33
N THR A 4 -9.31 1.18 -20.05
CA THR A 4 -10.44 2.09 -19.88
C THR A 4 -11.26 1.76 -18.64
N THR A 5 -10.77 0.84 -17.81
CA THR A 5 -11.47 0.32 -16.64
C THR A 5 -11.02 1.08 -15.40
N ALA A 6 -11.91 1.93 -14.87
CA ALA A 6 -11.59 2.65 -13.63
C ALA A 6 -11.51 1.68 -12.44
N PRO A 7 -10.61 1.90 -11.47
CA PRO A 7 -10.54 1.12 -10.24
C PRO A 7 -11.79 1.23 -9.37
N GLY A 8 -12.12 0.16 -8.65
CA GLY A 8 -13.23 0.04 -7.70
C GLY A 8 -14.62 -0.10 -8.33
N GLN A 9 -14.89 0.55 -9.46
CA GLN A 9 -16.13 0.41 -10.25
C GLN A 9 -17.44 0.43 -9.44
N GLY A 10 -17.53 1.19 -8.35
CA GLY A 10 -18.71 1.23 -7.50
C GLY A 10 -19.07 -0.09 -6.80
N THR A 11 -18.13 -1.03 -6.66
CA THR A 11 -18.40 -2.33 -6.02
C THR A 11 -18.26 -2.31 -4.49
N GLY A 12 -17.89 -1.17 -3.92
CA GLY A 12 -17.82 -0.91 -2.48
C GLY A 12 -19.18 -0.66 -1.82
N GLU A 13 -19.14 -0.34 -0.53
CA GLU A 13 -20.37 -0.14 0.27
C GLU A 13 -21.24 1.00 -0.28
N ASN A 14 -22.55 0.76 -0.36
CA ASN A 14 -23.51 1.72 -0.91
C ASN A 14 -23.19 2.20 -2.34
N GLY A 15 -22.44 1.42 -3.11
CA GLY A 15 -22.07 1.74 -4.48
C GLY A 15 -20.89 2.72 -4.61
N THR A 16 -20.13 2.94 -3.54
CA THR A 16 -18.84 3.63 -3.64
C THR A 16 -17.81 2.76 -4.33
N ASP A 17 -16.70 3.34 -4.78
CA ASP A 17 -15.58 2.52 -5.26
C ASP A 17 -15.03 1.65 -4.13
N GLU A 18 -14.75 0.38 -4.47
CA GLU A 18 -14.06 -0.53 -3.57
C GLU A 18 -12.66 0.00 -3.26
N LEU A 19 -12.30 0.00 -1.99
CA LEU A 19 -10.98 0.42 -1.52
C LEU A 19 -10.00 -0.77 -1.59
N PRO A 20 -8.71 -0.53 -1.81
CA PRO A 20 -7.71 -1.58 -1.68
C PRO A 20 -7.69 -2.14 -0.25
N LEU A 21 -7.48 -3.45 -0.13
CA LEU A 21 -7.27 -4.10 1.16
C LEU A 21 -5.78 -4.08 1.51
N VAL A 22 -5.46 -3.77 2.76
CA VAL A 22 -4.08 -3.67 3.25
C VAL A 22 -3.84 -4.69 4.34
N ALA A 23 -2.74 -5.44 4.22
CA ALA A 23 -2.23 -6.32 5.27
C ALA A 23 -0.73 -6.09 5.46
N ILE A 24 -0.29 -6.13 6.72
CA ILE A 24 1.12 -6.00 7.10
C ILE A 24 1.47 -7.28 7.87
N PRO A 25 1.96 -8.33 7.19
CA PRO A 25 2.19 -9.64 7.82
C PRO A 25 3.13 -9.57 9.02
N GLU A 26 4.07 -8.63 9.00
CA GLU A 26 5.07 -8.40 10.05
C GLU A 26 4.45 -7.77 11.31
N ALA A 27 3.30 -7.08 11.20
CA ALA A 27 2.71 -6.32 12.31
C ALA A 27 1.81 -7.15 13.24
N ALA A 28 2.04 -8.46 13.37
CA ALA A 28 1.17 -9.35 14.15
C ALA A 28 1.13 -8.97 15.65
N ASP A 29 2.26 -8.50 16.18
CA ASP A 29 2.44 -8.00 17.55
C ASP A 29 3.07 -6.59 17.58
N GLY A 30 2.82 -5.82 16.53
CA GLY A 30 3.52 -4.57 16.24
C GLY A 30 4.74 -4.82 15.35
N ILE A 31 5.49 -3.75 15.08
CA ILE A 31 6.73 -3.82 14.29
C ILE A 31 7.91 -3.53 15.22
N ASN A 32 8.85 -4.47 15.29
CA ASN A 32 10.08 -4.33 16.06
C ASN A 32 11.24 -3.79 15.20
N LYS A 33 12.38 -3.54 15.84
CA LYS A 33 13.57 -2.96 15.19
C LYS A 33 14.18 -3.87 14.11
N ASP A 34 14.10 -5.19 14.29
CA ASP A 34 14.68 -6.14 13.35
C ASP A 34 13.81 -6.25 12.10
N GLU A 35 12.49 -6.27 12.27
CA GLU A 35 11.50 -6.18 11.18
C GLU A 35 11.60 -4.86 10.43
N ALA A 36 11.75 -3.73 11.12
CA ALA A 36 11.97 -2.45 10.45
C ALA A 36 13.33 -2.33 9.74
N GLY A 37 14.25 -3.28 9.98
CA GLY A 37 15.66 -3.22 9.59
C GLY A 37 15.90 -3.17 8.09
N ASP A 38 15.09 -3.88 7.30
CA ASP A 38 15.15 -3.99 5.85
C ASP A 38 13.97 -3.33 5.12
N GLY A 39 13.08 -2.68 5.88
CA GLY A 39 11.84 -2.08 5.40
C GLY A 39 10.65 -2.93 5.80
N ILE A 40 9.44 -2.39 5.66
CA ILE A 40 8.21 -3.11 6.04
C ILE A 40 7.46 -3.53 4.80
N ASP A 41 7.23 -4.82 4.65
CA ASP A 41 6.48 -5.36 3.53
C ASP A 41 4.98 -5.25 3.78
N VAL A 42 4.32 -4.50 2.89
CA VAL A 42 2.87 -4.29 2.90
C VAL A 42 2.26 -5.03 1.72
N LEU A 43 1.31 -5.90 2.02
CA LEU A 43 0.51 -6.58 1.00
C LEU A 43 -0.74 -5.74 0.74
N VAL A 44 -0.84 -5.20 -0.48
CA VAL A 44 -2.01 -4.46 -0.93
C VAL A 44 -2.76 -5.27 -1.96
N THR A 45 -3.99 -5.66 -1.67
CA THR A 45 -4.88 -6.25 -2.67
C THR A 45 -5.63 -5.12 -3.38
N PRO A 46 -5.35 -4.88 -4.67
CA PRO A 46 -6.04 -3.86 -5.44
C PRO A 46 -7.54 -4.14 -5.55
N PRO A 47 -8.38 -3.10 -5.69
CA PRO A 47 -9.80 -3.27 -5.90
C PRO A 47 -10.11 -3.86 -7.29
N THR A 48 -11.37 -4.22 -7.50
CA THR A 48 -11.90 -4.58 -8.82
C THR A 48 -11.60 -3.51 -9.87
N GLY A 49 -11.42 -3.93 -11.13
CA GLY A 49 -11.14 -3.00 -12.24
C GLY A 49 -9.69 -2.61 -12.44
N ILE A 50 -8.78 -2.99 -11.52
CA ILE A 50 -7.35 -2.83 -11.71
C ILE A 50 -6.79 -3.85 -12.71
N GLU A 51 -5.88 -3.41 -13.58
CA GLU A 51 -5.15 -4.21 -14.55
C GLU A 51 -3.61 -4.04 -14.42
N PRO A 52 -2.80 -4.93 -15.00
CA PRO A 52 -1.35 -4.70 -15.13
C PRO A 52 -1.02 -3.37 -15.81
N GLY A 53 -0.13 -2.60 -15.21
CA GLY A 53 0.20 -1.23 -15.64
C GLY A 53 -0.37 -0.15 -14.73
N ASP A 54 -1.47 -0.43 -14.02
CA ASP A 54 -2.06 0.49 -13.06
C ASP A 54 -1.16 0.74 -11.85
N THR A 55 -1.50 1.76 -11.06
CA THR A 55 -0.71 2.14 -9.88
C THR A 55 -1.50 1.93 -8.60
N VAL A 56 -0.84 1.34 -7.61
CA VAL A 56 -1.29 1.31 -6.22
C VAL A 56 -0.39 2.24 -5.41
N THR A 57 -0.98 3.09 -4.58
CA THR A 57 -0.26 4.07 -3.75
C THR A 57 -0.62 3.88 -2.29
N LEU A 58 0.41 3.72 -1.46
CA LEU A 58 0.31 3.80 -0.01
C LEU A 58 0.60 5.21 0.46
N THR A 59 -0.27 5.73 1.32
CA THR A 59 0.02 6.92 2.13
C THR A 59 0.37 6.46 3.54
N LEU A 60 1.64 6.63 3.92
CA LEU A 60 2.12 6.46 5.28
C LEU A 60 1.93 7.75 6.04
N THR A 61 1.20 7.72 7.15
CA THR A 61 1.17 8.82 8.12
C THR A 61 2.04 8.46 9.31
N LYS A 62 3.00 9.33 9.61
CA LYS A 62 3.99 9.15 10.69
C LYS A 62 3.44 9.65 12.03
N PRO A 63 4.05 9.29 13.18
CA PRO A 63 3.62 9.74 14.49
C PRO A 63 3.57 11.27 14.67
N ASP A 64 4.37 12.02 13.92
CA ASP A 64 4.39 13.48 13.92
C ASP A 64 3.32 14.12 13.01
N GLY A 65 2.52 13.29 12.33
CA GLY A 65 1.47 13.71 11.40
C GLY A 65 1.96 14.03 9.98
N SER A 66 3.27 13.96 9.71
CA SER A 66 3.78 14.05 8.34
C SER A 66 3.41 12.81 7.53
N THR A 67 3.37 12.96 6.20
CA THR A 67 3.00 11.87 5.30
C THR A 67 4.07 11.59 4.25
N ALA A 68 4.10 10.36 3.78
CA ALA A 68 4.89 9.92 2.64
C ALA A 68 4.02 9.06 1.71
N GLU A 69 4.27 9.16 0.40
CA GLU A 69 3.61 8.32 -0.59
C GLU A 69 4.60 7.30 -1.15
N ILE A 70 4.20 6.03 -1.15
CA ILE A 70 4.97 4.91 -1.68
C ILE A 70 4.08 4.20 -2.70
N SER A 71 4.46 4.20 -3.97
CA SER A 71 3.67 3.61 -5.03
C SER A 71 4.35 2.41 -5.68
N ALA A 72 3.55 1.52 -6.22
CA ALA A 72 3.98 0.39 -7.05
C ALA A 72 3.06 0.24 -8.26
N THR A 73 3.66 -0.09 -9.39
CA THR A 73 2.92 -0.48 -10.59
C THR A 73 2.49 -1.94 -10.46
N VAL A 74 1.25 -2.23 -10.83
CA VAL A 74 0.71 -3.59 -10.90
C VAL A 74 1.49 -4.35 -11.99
N PRO A 75 2.15 -5.47 -11.64
CA PRO A 75 3.08 -6.11 -12.56
C PRO A 75 2.39 -6.86 -13.70
N ASP A 76 3.10 -7.04 -14.80
CA ASP A 76 2.67 -7.91 -15.91
C ASP A 76 2.33 -9.33 -15.42
N GLY A 77 1.20 -9.86 -15.90
CA GLY A 77 0.73 -11.19 -15.52
C GLY A 77 0.14 -11.28 -14.11
N TRP A 78 -0.08 -10.14 -13.43
CA TRP A 78 -0.82 -10.09 -12.18
C TRP A 78 -2.23 -10.67 -12.33
N THR A 79 -2.73 -11.29 -11.25
CA THR A 79 -4.05 -11.92 -11.21
C THR A 79 -4.95 -11.19 -10.23
N ALA A 80 -6.15 -10.82 -10.68
CA ALA A 80 -7.15 -10.14 -9.85
C ALA A 80 -7.38 -10.86 -8.51
N GLY A 81 -7.41 -10.07 -7.43
CA GLY A 81 -7.58 -10.57 -6.06
C GLY A 81 -6.29 -11.06 -5.39
N THR A 82 -5.14 -11.05 -6.08
CA THR A 82 -3.83 -11.31 -5.45
C THR A 82 -3.18 -10.00 -4.99
N ALA A 83 -2.39 -10.05 -3.92
CA ALA A 83 -1.73 -8.85 -3.40
C ALA A 83 -0.54 -8.41 -4.27
N VAL A 84 -0.33 -7.10 -4.33
CA VAL A 84 0.92 -6.46 -4.75
C VAL A 84 1.72 -6.14 -3.49
N THR A 85 2.98 -6.55 -3.43
CA THR A 85 3.87 -6.23 -2.32
C THR A 85 4.47 -4.83 -2.53
N ILE A 86 4.35 -3.97 -1.52
CA ILE A 86 4.96 -2.65 -1.48
C ILE A 86 5.79 -2.56 -0.21
N THR A 87 7.09 -2.30 -0.35
CA THR A 87 8.00 -2.15 0.79
C THR A 87 8.07 -0.69 1.22
N ILE A 88 7.74 -0.40 2.49
CA ILE A 88 8.00 0.90 3.09
C ILE A 88 9.50 1.04 3.31
N PRO A 89 10.17 2.02 2.70
CA PRO A 89 11.60 2.20 2.87
C PRO A 89 11.96 2.53 4.31
N THR A 90 13.10 2.02 4.78
CA THR A 90 13.63 2.33 6.11
C THR A 90 13.82 3.83 6.35
N ALA A 91 14.11 4.60 5.29
CA ALA A 91 14.23 6.06 5.35
C ALA A 91 12.91 6.77 5.74
N GLU A 92 11.75 6.14 5.54
CA GLU A 92 10.46 6.73 5.92
C GLU A 92 10.12 6.52 7.39
N ILE A 93 10.75 5.52 8.02
CA ILE A 93 10.48 5.08 9.41
C ILE A 93 11.70 5.25 10.33
N SER A 94 12.80 5.79 9.83
CA SER A 94 14.01 6.08 10.61
C SER A 94 14.49 7.52 10.43
N ASP A 95 15.11 8.06 11.47
CA ASP A 95 15.85 9.32 11.43
C ASP A 95 17.29 9.07 11.89
N GLY A 96 18.25 9.34 10.99
CA GLY A 96 19.68 9.17 11.29
C GLY A 96 20.08 7.75 11.74
N GLY A 97 19.34 6.70 11.33
CA GLY A 97 19.60 5.31 11.70
C GLY A 97 18.92 4.83 13.00
N SER A 98 18.09 5.68 13.62
CA SER A 98 17.21 5.30 14.72
C SER A 98 15.78 5.19 14.21
N PHE A 99 15.10 4.08 14.51
CA PHE A 99 13.67 3.94 14.17
C PHE A 99 12.84 4.82 15.07
N ASN A 100 11.88 5.51 14.47
CA ASN A 100 10.96 6.38 15.16
C ASN A 100 9.85 5.52 15.76
N ASP A 101 9.75 5.50 17.09
CA ASP A 101 8.69 4.77 17.78
C ASP A 101 7.35 5.53 17.71
N GLY A 102 6.25 4.78 17.71
CA GLY A 102 4.90 5.34 17.76
C GLY A 102 3.93 4.72 16.76
N ASN A 103 2.75 5.34 16.67
CA ASN A 103 1.68 4.85 15.82
C ASN A 103 1.82 5.40 14.40
N TYR A 104 1.99 4.49 13.45
CA TYR A 104 1.91 4.76 12.02
C TYR A 104 0.54 4.30 11.51
N THR A 105 0.01 5.01 10.51
CA THR A 105 -1.19 4.57 9.80
C THR A 105 -0.90 4.47 8.31
N LEU A 106 -1.55 3.50 7.68
CA LEU A 106 -1.50 3.29 6.23
C LEU A 106 -2.90 3.40 5.65
N THR A 107 -2.99 4.12 4.54
CA THR A 107 -4.13 4.06 3.63
C THR A 107 -3.63 3.72 2.24
N ALA A 108 -4.43 3.00 1.46
CA ALA A 108 -4.10 2.66 0.09
C ALA A 108 -5.12 3.26 -0.87
N THR A 109 -4.65 3.70 -2.03
CA THR A 109 -5.46 4.07 -3.19
C THR A 109 -4.96 3.34 -4.42
N ALA A 110 -5.80 3.25 -5.45
CA ALA A 110 -5.41 2.69 -6.74
C ALA A 110 -5.92 3.60 -7.86
N SER A 111 -5.16 3.68 -8.95
CA SER A 111 -5.44 4.57 -10.08
C SER A 111 -5.07 3.91 -11.40
N ASP A 112 -5.90 4.18 -12.41
CA ASP A 112 -5.66 3.89 -13.82
C ASP A 112 -4.51 4.77 -14.38
N THR A 113 -3.87 4.35 -15.47
CA THR A 113 -2.71 5.03 -16.09
C THR A 113 -3.00 5.86 -17.33
#